data_AF-A0A9P6J200-F1
#
_entry.id   AF-A0A9P6J200-F1
#
_cell.length_a   1.000
_cell.length_b   1.000
_cell.length_c   1.000
_cell.angle_alpha   90.00
_cell.angle_beta   90.00
_cell.angle_gamma   90.00
#
_symmetry.space_group_name_H-M   'P 1'
#
loop_
_entity.id
_entity.type
_entity.pdbx_description
1 polymer ?
#
loop_
_entity_poly.entity_id
_entity_poly.type
_entity_poly.pdbx_seq_one_letter_code
_entity_poly.pdbx_strand_id
1 'polypeptide(L)'
;MNPVAHTQHVKSAEELDKFLQERPCPEELVEKNILKKSVFPPLLQRQAEELNRARLEDKLDYKLANRPAPEELLAKNILHDSNVAPEIQKQTEDIKRTMLKSKLNNKLAHRPGLEELHERHIL
;
A
#
# COMPACT_ATOMS: atom_id res chain seq x y z
N MET A 1 55.55 8.81 34.73
CA MET A 1 54.35 9.25 33.99
C MET A 1 54.26 8.43 32.72
N ASN A 2 53.26 7.56 32.58
CA ASN A 2 53.18 6.61 31.45
C ASN A 2 52.70 7.30 30.17
N PRO A 3 53.54 7.46 29.12
CA PRO A 3 53.18 8.18 27.89
C PRO A 3 52.18 7.41 27.02
N VAL A 4 52.03 6.10 27.25
CA VAL A 4 51.10 5.22 26.51
C VAL A 4 49.63 5.53 26.83
N ALA A 5 49.31 5.88 28.09
CA ALA A 5 47.94 6.22 28.46
C ALA A 5 47.49 7.55 27.82
N HIS A 6 48.37 8.55 27.78
CA HIS A 6 48.05 9.85 27.19
C HIS A 6 47.86 9.76 25.67
N THR A 7 48.70 8.99 24.98
CA THR A 7 48.58 8.77 23.53
C THR A 7 47.35 7.94 23.15
N GLN A 8 46.91 7.00 23.98
CA GLN A 8 45.64 6.28 23.80
C GLN A 8 44.44 7.22 23.94
N HIS A 9 44.43 8.08 24.96
CA HIS A 9 43.37 9.07 25.17
C HIS A 9 43.26 10.07 24.00
N VAL A 10 44.39 10.53 23.45
CA VAL A 10 44.39 11.45 22.30
C VAL A 10 43.82 10.77 21.05
N LYS A 11 44.24 9.54 20.72
CA LYS A 11 43.69 8.78 19.59
C LYS A 11 42.18 8.53 19.73
N SER A 12 41.73 8.17 20.93
CA SER A 12 40.29 7.97 21.19
C SER A 12 39.48 9.26 21.04
N ALA A 13 40.09 10.43 21.31
CA ALA A 13 39.44 11.72 21.12
C ALA A 13 39.33 12.08 19.64
N GLU A 14 40.38 11.80 18.84
CA GLU A 14 40.37 12.00 17.38
C GLU A 14 39.32 11.10 16.69
N GLU A 15 39.20 9.84 17.10
CA GLU A 15 38.17 8.92 16.59
C GLU A 15 36.75 9.39 16.95
N LEU A 16 36.54 9.87 18.18
CA LEU A 16 35.26 10.40 18.61
C LEU A 16 34.85 11.64 17.80
N ASP A 17 35.78 12.56 17.55
CA ASP A 17 35.52 13.76 16.75
C ASP A 17 35.06 13.40 15.33
N LYS A 18 35.70 12.40 14.71
CA LYS A 18 35.28 11.85 13.42
C LYS A 18 33.85 11.30 13.46
N PHE A 19 33.49 10.50 14.47
CA PHE A 19 32.13 9.96 14.61
C PHE A 19 31.07 11.04 14.87
N LEU A 20 31.44 12.13 15.55
CA LEU A 20 30.54 13.26 15.78
C LEU A 20 30.31 14.07 14.50
N GLN A 21 31.32 14.20 13.63
CA GLN A 21 31.19 14.83 12.31
C GLN A 21 30.29 14.00 11.37
N GLU A 22 30.40 12.67 11.42
CA GLU A 22 29.59 11.74 10.61
C GLU A 22 28.22 11.42 11.23
N ARG A 23 27.82 12.13 12.30
CA ARG A 23 26.58 11.86 13.03
C ARG A 23 25.34 12.11 12.14
N PRO A 24 24.49 11.09 11.91
CA PRO A 24 23.23 11.26 11.20
C PRO A 24 22.28 12.21 11.93
N CYS A 25 21.46 12.94 11.18
CA CYS A 25 20.45 13.79 11.79
C CYS A 25 19.41 12.95 12.55
N PRO A 26 18.78 13.49 13.62
CA PRO A 26 17.76 12.77 14.37
C PRO A 26 16.59 12.29 13.51
N GLU A 27 16.22 13.06 12.48
CA GLU A 27 15.16 12.73 11.54
C GLU A 27 15.45 11.46 10.75
N GLU A 28 16.68 11.31 10.22
CA GLU A 28 17.11 10.09 9.51
C GLU A 28 17.06 8.86 10.42
N LEU A 29 17.42 9.00 11.68
CA LEU A 29 17.35 7.91 12.65
C LEU A 29 15.89 7.49 12.92
N VAL A 30 14.94 8.43 12.85
CA VAL A 30 13.51 8.13 12.95
C VAL A 30 13.00 7.41 11.71
N GLU A 31 13.37 7.87 10.53
CA GLU A 31 12.98 7.22 9.26
C GLU A 31 13.50 5.78 9.17
N LYS A 32 14.73 5.55 9.64
CA LYS A 32 15.33 4.21 9.75
C LYS A 32 14.76 3.39 10.91
N ASN A 33 13.77 3.91 11.65
CA ASN A 33 13.16 3.29 12.82
C ASN A 33 14.13 2.95 13.96
N ILE A 34 15.29 3.61 14.01
CA ILE A 34 16.31 3.48 15.08
C ILE A 34 15.86 4.30 16.29
N LEU A 35 15.51 5.57 16.08
CA LEU A 35 14.81 6.38 17.06
C LEU A 35 13.30 6.27 16.80
N LYS A 36 12.50 6.17 17.85
CA LYS A 36 11.05 6.22 17.70
C LYS A 36 10.60 7.65 17.82
N LYS A 37 9.74 8.09 16.92
CA LYS A 37 9.06 9.39 17.04
C LYS A 37 8.00 9.32 18.14
N SER A 38 8.43 9.44 19.38
CA SER A 38 7.56 9.43 20.54
C SER A 38 7.26 10.87 20.98
N VAL A 39 5.98 11.20 21.11
CA VAL A 39 5.53 12.41 21.82
C VAL A 39 5.63 12.19 23.34
N PHE A 40 5.70 10.93 23.77
CA PHE A 40 5.77 10.54 25.17
C PHE A 40 7.21 10.55 25.70
N PRO A 41 7.40 10.81 27.00
CA PRO A 41 8.70 10.71 27.65
C PRO A 41 9.34 9.32 27.44
N PRO A 42 10.68 9.22 27.39
CA PRO A 42 11.38 7.95 27.16
C PRO A 42 10.97 6.81 28.10
N LEU A 43 10.61 7.14 29.35
CA LEU A 43 10.16 6.17 30.35
C LEU A 43 8.83 5.49 29.97
N LEU A 44 7.91 6.24 29.35
CA LEU A 44 6.56 5.75 28.99
C LEU A 44 6.48 5.23 27.55
N GLN A 45 7.53 5.44 26.76
CA GLN A 45 7.55 5.08 25.35
C GLN A 45 7.20 3.61 25.12
N ARG A 46 7.78 2.70 25.91
CA ARG A 46 7.50 1.27 25.82
C ARG A 46 6.03 0.94 26.08
N GLN A 47 5.44 1.51 27.12
CA GLN A 47 4.02 1.28 27.46
C GLN A 47 3.09 1.83 26.38
N ALA A 48 3.43 2.98 25.79
CA ALA A 48 2.68 3.54 24.67
C ALA A 48 2.75 2.64 23.43
N GLU A 49 3.90 2.05 23.13
CA GLU A 49 4.07 1.09 22.04
C GLU A 49 3.26 -0.20 22.28
N GLU A 50 3.32 -0.76 23.48
CA GLU A 50 2.53 -1.93 23.88
C GLU A 50 1.03 -1.66 23.75
N LEU A 51 0.54 -0.50 24.18
CA LEU A 51 -0.86 -0.11 24.03
C LEU A 51 -1.26 0.05 22.55
N ASN A 52 -0.41 0.67 21.74
CA ASN A 52 -0.67 0.83 20.31
C ASN A 52 -0.71 -0.52 19.59
N ARG A 53 0.14 -1.46 19.99
CA ARG A 53 0.14 -2.82 19.49
C ARG A 53 -1.14 -3.56 19.87
N ALA A 54 -1.54 -3.53 21.14
CA ALA A 54 -2.79 -4.17 21.59
C ALA A 54 -4.00 -3.61 20.83
N ARG A 55 -4.09 -2.29 20.66
CA ARG A 55 -5.16 -1.65 19.85
C ARG A 55 -5.16 -2.12 18.39
N LEU A 56 -3.98 -2.36 17.81
CA LEU A 56 -3.87 -2.85 16.44
C LEU A 56 -4.31 -4.31 16.35
N GLU A 57 -3.94 -5.14 17.32
CA GLU A 57 -4.35 -6.53 17.45
C GLU A 57 -5.88 -6.63 17.55
N ASP A 58 -6.50 -5.93 18.49
CA ASP A 58 -7.97 -5.90 18.64
C ASP A 58 -8.69 -5.45 17.35
N LYS A 59 -8.15 -4.43 16.69
CA LYS A 59 -8.70 -3.91 15.43
C LYS A 59 -8.55 -4.92 14.28
N LEU A 60 -7.44 -5.65 14.24
CA LEU A 60 -7.21 -6.67 13.23
C LEU A 60 -8.16 -7.85 13.46
N ASP A 61 -8.31 -8.30 14.69
CA ASP A 61 -9.21 -9.39 15.06
C ASP A 61 -10.66 -9.07 14.70
N TYR A 62 -11.12 -7.85 15.01
CA TYR A 62 -12.45 -7.39 14.58
C TYR A 62 -12.63 -7.42 13.05
N LYS A 63 -11.60 -6.99 12.29
CA LYS A 63 -11.66 -7.00 10.82
C LYS A 63 -11.60 -8.40 10.23
N LEU A 64 -10.86 -9.31 10.85
CA LEU A 64 -10.78 -10.70 10.44
C LEU A 64 -12.09 -11.43 10.70
N ALA A 65 -12.72 -11.20 11.84
CA ALA A 65 -14.04 -11.75 12.16
C ALA A 65 -15.12 -11.29 11.17
N ASN A 66 -15.06 -10.03 10.73
CA ASN A 66 -15.99 -9.44 9.77
C ASN A 66 -15.45 -9.45 8.32
N ARG A 67 -14.57 -10.39 7.98
CA ARG A 67 -14.00 -10.47 6.63
C ARG A 67 -15.10 -10.88 5.63
N PRO A 68 -15.40 -10.06 4.61
CA PRO A 68 -16.43 -10.39 3.63
C PRO A 68 -16.01 -11.58 2.77
N ALA A 69 -16.99 -12.38 2.38
CA ALA A 69 -16.78 -13.53 1.50
C ALA A 69 -16.42 -13.07 0.07
N PRO A 70 -15.66 -13.86 -0.70
CA PRO A 70 -15.30 -13.49 -2.08
C PRO A 70 -16.52 -13.26 -2.97
N GLU A 71 -17.62 -13.98 -2.74
CA GLU A 71 -18.89 -13.82 -3.46
C GLU A 71 -19.50 -12.43 -3.26
N GLU A 72 -19.42 -11.87 -2.05
CA GLU A 72 -19.87 -10.51 -1.77
C GLU A 72 -19.02 -9.47 -2.52
N LEU A 73 -17.72 -9.74 -2.68
CA LEU A 73 -16.81 -8.85 -3.41
C LEU A 73 -17.08 -8.89 -4.92
N LEU A 74 -17.44 -10.06 -5.46
CA LEU A 74 -17.90 -10.21 -6.85
C LEU A 74 -19.21 -9.44 -7.07
N ALA A 75 -20.19 -9.58 -6.17
CA ALA A 75 -21.48 -8.88 -6.25
C ALA A 75 -21.31 -7.35 -6.22
N LYS A 76 -20.31 -6.85 -5.48
CA LYS A 76 -19.97 -5.42 -5.40
C LYS A 76 -19.08 -4.95 -6.56
N ASN A 77 -18.75 -5.81 -7.53
CA ASN A 77 -17.77 -5.55 -8.61
C ASN A 77 -16.40 -5.04 -8.09
N ILE A 78 -15.99 -5.48 -6.91
CA ILE A 78 -14.65 -5.21 -6.37
C ILE A 78 -13.67 -6.28 -6.88
N LEU A 79 -14.10 -7.54 -6.85
CA LEU A 79 -13.40 -8.65 -7.49
C LEU A 79 -14.08 -8.94 -8.84
N HIS A 80 -13.30 -9.36 -9.83
CA HIS A 80 -13.83 -9.78 -11.12
C HIS A 80 -13.73 -11.30 -11.25
N ASP A 81 -14.82 -11.94 -11.68
CA ASP A 81 -14.85 -13.38 -11.92
C ASP A 81 -14.04 -13.69 -13.18
N SER A 82 -12.75 -13.91 -13.00
CA SER A 82 -11.84 -14.28 -14.07
C SER A 82 -10.95 -15.42 -13.62
N ASN A 83 -10.93 -16.49 -14.41
CA ASN A 83 -10.02 -17.63 -14.21
C ASN A 83 -8.58 -17.30 -14.68
N VAL A 84 -8.18 -16.03 -14.58
CA VAL A 84 -6.92 -15.50 -15.08
C VAL A 84 -6.08 -15.08 -13.89
N ALA A 85 -4.76 -15.30 -13.98
CA ALA A 85 -3.81 -14.89 -12.95
C ALA A 85 -3.98 -13.39 -12.59
N PRO A 86 -3.91 -13.01 -11.30
CA PRO A 86 -4.16 -11.63 -10.84
C PRO A 86 -3.41 -10.54 -11.61
N GLU A 87 -2.19 -10.85 -12.06
CA GLU A 87 -1.32 -9.92 -12.77
C GLU A 87 -1.85 -9.53 -14.18
N ILE A 88 -2.58 -10.42 -14.84
CA ILE A 88 -3.06 -10.22 -16.23
C ILE A 88 -4.54 -9.83 -16.27
N GLN A 89 -5.28 -9.93 -15.15
CA GLN A 89 -6.73 -9.66 -15.11
C GLN A 89 -7.09 -8.33 -15.76
N LYS A 90 -6.40 -7.25 -15.36
CA LYS A 90 -6.60 -5.91 -15.90
C LYS A 90 -6.41 -5.85 -17.42
N GLN A 91 -5.33 -6.44 -17.94
CA GLN A 91 -5.06 -6.46 -19.37
C GLN A 91 -6.17 -7.20 -20.13
N THR A 92 -6.64 -8.33 -19.59
CA THR A 92 -7.74 -9.07 -20.22
C THR A 92 -9.06 -8.29 -20.21
N GLU A 93 -9.34 -7.54 -19.15
CA GLU A 93 -10.52 -6.67 -19.07
C GLU A 93 -10.46 -5.52 -20.07
N ASP A 94 -9.31 -4.87 -20.19
CA ASP A 94 -9.10 -3.81 -21.17
C ASP A 94 -9.30 -4.33 -22.60
N ILE A 95 -8.77 -5.52 -22.90
CA ILE A 95 -9.00 -6.19 -24.19
C ILE A 95 -10.48 -6.52 -24.39
N LYS A 96 -11.16 -7.12 -23.39
CA LYS A 96 -12.61 -7.41 -23.46
C LYS A 96 -13.42 -6.14 -23.72
N ARG A 97 -13.07 -5.03 -23.07
CA ARG A 97 -13.73 -3.74 -23.21
C ARG A 97 -13.53 -3.15 -24.60
N THR A 98 -12.33 -3.19 -25.14
CA THR A 98 -12.06 -2.71 -26.52
C THR A 98 -12.77 -3.55 -27.56
N MET A 99 -12.77 -4.88 -27.42
CA MET A 99 -13.52 -5.79 -28.28
C MET A 99 -15.03 -5.50 -28.21
N LEU A 100 -15.58 -5.31 -27.01
CA LEU A 100 -17.00 -4.97 -26.84
C LEU A 100 -17.33 -3.63 -27.50
N LYS A 101 -16.48 -2.61 -27.32
CA LYS A 101 -16.65 -1.30 -27.96
C LYS A 101 -16.69 -1.43 -29.49
N SER A 102 -15.77 -2.18 -30.09
CA SER A 102 -15.76 -2.42 -31.53
C SER A 102 -17.03 -3.12 -32.00
N LYS A 103 -17.47 -4.18 -31.29
CA LYS A 103 -18.72 -4.89 -31.58
C LYS A 103 -19.94 -3.98 -31.52
N LEU A 104 -20.03 -3.14 -30.49
CA LEU A 104 -21.13 -2.17 -30.34
C LEU A 104 -21.12 -1.13 -31.46
N ASN A 105 -19.95 -0.59 -31.81
CA ASN A 105 -19.82 0.36 -32.91
C ASN A 105 -20.34 -0.21 -34.24
N ASN A 106 -19.99 -1.46 -34.56
CA ASN A 106 -20.46 -2.11 -35.79
C ASN A 106 -21.99 -2.30 -35.80
N LYS A 107 -22.59 -2.64 -34.65
CA LYS A 107 -24.05 -2.79 -34.52
C LYS A 107 -24.78 -1.45 -34.61
N LEU A 108 -24.20 -0.40 -34.05
CA LEU A 108 -24.77 0.95 -34.11
C LEU A 108 -24.66 1.55 -35.52
N ALA A 109 -23.63 1.20 -36.29
CA ALA A 109 -23.50 1.63 -37.69
C ALA A 109 -24.62 1.10 -38.59
N HIS A 110 -25.16 -0.09 -38.29
CA HIS A 110 -26.28 -0.71 -39.02
C HIS A 110 -27.59 -0.60 -38.24
N ARG A 111 -27.76 0.46 -37.46
CA ARG A 111 -28.97 0.66 -36.66
C ARG A 111 -30.15 0.96 -37.60
N PRO A 112 -31.26 0.21 -37.54
CA PRO A 112 -32.43 0.44 -38.38
C PRO A 112 -33.06 1.80 -38.04
N GLY A 113 -33.55 2.47 -39.09
CA GLY A 113 -34.27 3.73 -38.98
C GLY A 113 -35.71 3.54 -38.46
N LEU A 114 -36.40 4.65 -38.18
CA LEU A 114 -37.78 4.61 -37.69
C LEU A 114 -38.74 3.95 -38.69
N GLU A 115 -38.60 4.26 -39.98
CA GLU A 115 -39.45 3.70 -41.04
C GLU A 115 -39.27 2.18 -41.16
N GLU A 116 -38.03 1.69 -41.11
CA GLU A 116 -37.71 0.26 -41.16
C GLU A 116 -38.30 -0.51 -39.96
N LEU A 117 -38.45 0.14 -38.80
CA LEU A 117 -39.07 -0.46 -37.62
C LEU A 117 -40.60 -0.53 -37.73
N HIS A 118 -41.25 0.46 -38.35
CA HIS A 118 -42.68 0.42 -38.67
C HIS A 118 -42.97 -0.66 -39.72
N GLU A 119 -42.14 -0.77 -40.78
CA GLU A 119 -42.27 -1.82 -41.79
C GLU A 119 -42.15 -3.23 -41.17
N ARG A 120 -41.30 -3.38 -40.16
CA ARG A 120 -41.14 -4.64 -39.41
C ARG A 120 -42.21 -4.86 -38.32
N HIS A 121 -43.20 -3.96 -38.19
CA HIS A 121 -44.31 -4.04 -37.24
C HIS A 121 -43.88 -4.12 -35.76
N ILE A 122 -42.72 -3.56 -35.43
CA ILE A 122 -42.19 -3.55 -34.05
C ILE A 122 -42.65 -2.30 -33.31
N LEU A 123 -42.87 -1.20 -34.04
CA LEU A 123 -43.39 0.08 -33.58
C LEU A 123 -44.58 0.50 -34.44
#